data_AF-A0A351YUR0-F1
#
_entry.id   AF-A0A351YUR0-F1
#
_cell.length_a   1.000
_cell.length_b   1.000
_cell.length_c   1.000
_cell.angle_alpha   90.00
_cell.angle_beta   90.00
_cell.angle_gamma   90.00
#
_symmetry.space_group_name_H-M   'P 1'
#
loop_
_entity.id
_entity.type
_entity.pdbx_description
1 polymer ?
#
loop_
_entity_poly.entity_id
_entity_poly.type
_entity_poly.pdbx_seq_one_letter_code
_entity_poly.pdbx_strand_id
1 'polypeptide(L)' 'MKYGRVFNFSAGPAMMPEPVLEEIRDEMMNYRGS' A
#
# COMPACT_ATOMS: atom_id res chain seq x y z
N MET A 1 9.52 -11.92 1.68
CA MET A 1 8.69 -11.24 0.66
C MET A 1 7.24 -11.63 0.90
N LYS A 2 6.51 -10.92 1.77
CA LYS A 2 5.19 -11.35 2.29
C LYS A 2 4.15 -11.56 1.19
N TYR A 3 4.17 -10.73 0.16
CA TYR A 3 3.20 -10.75 -0.95
C TYR A 3 3.80 -11.02 -2.34
N GLY A 4 5.11 -11.27 -2.47
CA GLY A 4 5.74 -11.55 -3.77
C GLY A 4 5.57 -10.44 -4.83
N ARG A 5 5.52 -9.16 -4.42
CA ARG A 5 5.24 -8.02 -5.31
C ARG A 5 6.34 -7.79 -6.34
N VAL A 6 5.96 -7.29 -7.52
CA VAL A 6 6.89 -6.91 -8.58
C VAL A 6 7.68 -5.64 -8.24
N PHE A 7 8.87 -5.50 -8.80
CA PHE A 7 9.62 -4.25 -8.75
C PHE A 7 9.05 -3.27 -9.79
N ASN A 8 8.47 -2.17 -9.32
CA ASN A 8 7.87 -1.17 -10.18
C ASN A 8 8.84 0.00 -10.42
N PHE A 9 9.25 0.17 -11.69
CA PHE A 9 10.14 1.24 -12.17
C PHE A 9 9.39 2.34 -12.96
N SER A 10 8.07 2.48 -12.77
CA SER A 10 7.27 3.50 -13.45
C SER A 10 7.73 4.92 -13.09
N ALA A 11 7.71 5.82 -14.07
CA ALA A 11 8.06 7.23 -13.89
C ALA A 11 6.96 8.06 -13.18
N GLY A 12 5.71 7.56 -13.15
CA GLY A 12 4.60 8.25 -12.49
C GLY A 12 3.22 7.72 -12.92
N PRO A 13 2.30 7.42 -11.98
CA PRO A 13 2.54 7.31 -10.53
C PRO A 13 3.56 6.19 -10.23
N ALA A 14 4.30 6.35 -9.13
CA ALA A 14 5.43 5.48 -8.74
C ALA A 14 5.01 4.44 -7.68
N MET A 15 5.95 3.55 -7.34
CA MET A 15 5.75 2.55 -6.28
C MET A 15 5.52 3.19 -4.91
N MET A 16 4.55 2.68 -4.16
CA MET A 16 4.30 3.04 -2.76
C MET A 16 4.92 1.99 -1.81
N PRO A 17 5.44 2.38 -0.63
CA PRO A 17 5.93 1.43 0.37
C PRO A 17 4.84 0.46 0.85
N GLU A 18 5.23 -0.78 1.13
CA GLU A 18 4.30 -1.83 1.61
C GLU A 18 3.53 -1.42 2.88
N PRO A 19 4.16 -0.83 3.93
CA PRO A 19 3.43 -0.46 5.14
C PRO A 19 2.32 0.58 4.92
N VAL A 20 2.50 1.51 3.98
CA VAL A 20 1.48 2.53 3.66
C VAL A 20 0.26 1.88 2.99
N LEU A 21 0.49 0.93 2.08
CA LEU A 21 -0.60 0.18 1.46
C LEU A 21 -1.33 -0.72 2.46
N GLU A 22 -0.61 -1.27 3.44
CA GLU A 22 -1.22 -2.04 4.53
C GLU A 22 -2.09 -1.16 5.43
N GLU A 23 -1.62 0.02 5.84
CA GLU A 23 -2.39 0.98 6.63
C GLU A 23 -3.68 1.39 5.89
N ILE A 24 -3.56 1.79 4.61
CA ILE A 24 -4.72 2.16 3.79
C ILE A 24 -5.72 1.01 3.69
N ARG A 25 -5.25 -0.23 3.48
CA ARG A 25 -6.12 -1.41 3.40
C ARG A 25 -6.88 -1.61 4.71
N ASP A 26 -6.18 -1.50 5.84
CA ASP A 26 -6.74 -1.80 7.15
C ASP A 26 -7.73 -0.72 7.62
N GLU A 27 -7.52 0.54 7.22
CA GLU A 27 -8.40 1.66 7.55
C GLU A 27 -9.49 1.97 6.50
N MET A 28 -9.50 1.28 5.35
CA MET A 28 -10.37 1.60 4.20
C MET A 28 -11.87 1.64 4.54
N MET A 29 -12.32 0.73 5.42
CA MET A 29 -13.75 0.56 5.76
C MET A 29 -14.16 1.34 7.01
N ASN A 30 -13.22 1.55 7.93
CA ASN A 30 -13.41 2.35 9.12
C ASN A 30 -12.09 3.05 9.46
N TYR A 31 -12.07 4.34 9.20
CA TYR A 31 -10.89 5.15 9.44
C TYR A 31 -10.77 5.43 10.94
N ARG A 32 -9.79 4.80 11.59
CA ARG A 32 -9.44 5.03 13.00
C ARG A 32 -10.59 4.87 14.00
N GLY A 33 -11.60 4.06 13.67
CA GLY A 33 -12.71 3.76 14.56
C GLY A 33 -13.81 4.83 14.61
N SER A 34 -13.86 5.74 13.62
CA SER A 34 -14.90 6.78 13.49
C SER A 34 -16.29 6.24 13.18
#